data_AF-A0A940D6H2-F1
#
_entry.id   AF-A0A940D6H2-F1
#
_cell.length_a   1.000
_cell.length_b   1.000
_cell.length_c   1.000
_cell.angle_alpha   90.00
_cell.angle_beta   90.00
_cell.angle_gamma   90.00
#
_symmetry.space_group_name_H-M   'P 1'
#
loop_
_entity.id
_entity.type
_entity.pdbx_description
1 polymer ?
#
loop_
_entity_poly.entity_id
_entity_poly.type
_entity_poly.pdbx_seq_one_letter_code
_entity_poly.pdbx_strand_id
1 'polypeptide(L)'
;MRYIKWIFILELFIVVLLLFVFLSLYPLNFGYKGTGVRLTVTPSVEGINIIHDTDILLIINELYALGLKEFSVNGVRIEPYTYVRCIGPSLMINNRKITSSSLKIKILGDPDYILSGLSLLTEYLKSKGFSVSALSLEKLTIP
;
A
#
# COMPACT_ATOMS: atom_id res chain seq x y z
N MET A 1 -16.73 18.74 49.26
CA MET A 1 -17.04 18.99 47.82
C MET A 1 -15.83 19.11 46.88
N ARG A 2 -14.61 19.47 47.32
CA ARG A 2 -13.43 19.60 46.42
C ARG A 2 -12.89 18.27 45.88
N TYR A 3 -12.90 17.19 46.65
CA TYR A 3 -12.36 15.87 46.26
C TYR A 3 -13.12 15.18 45.12
N ILE A 4 -14.44 15.37 45.07
CA ILE A 4 -15.31 14.80 44.02
C ILE A 4 -14.93 15.31 42.63
N LYS A 5 -14.50 16.57 42.49
CA LYS A 5 -14.06 17.10 41.20
C LYS A 5 -12.78 16.42 40.68
N TRP A 6 -11.88 16.02 41.57
CA TRP A 6 -10.65 15.32 41.17
C TRP A 6 -10.88 13.86 40.76
N ILE A 7 -11.86 13.18 41.37
CA ILE A 7 -12.23 11.82 40.97
C ILE A 7 -12.74 11.79 39.52
N PHE A 8 -13.59 12.75 39.15
CA PHE A 8 -14.14 12.84 37.79
C PHE A 8 -13.06 13.16 36.74
N ILE A 9 -12.07 13.99 37.11
CA ILE A 9 -10.93 14.29 36.22
C ILE A 9 -10.08 13.04 36.00
N LEU A 10 -9.82 12.26 37.06
CA LEU A 10 -9.04 11.03 36.97
C LEU A 10 -9.76 9.96 36.15
N GLU A 11 -11.06 9.77 36.36
CA GLU A 11 -11.87 8.83 35.55
C GLU A 11 -11.88 9.22 34.08
N LEU A 12 -12.10 10.51 33.77
CA LEU A 12 -12.08 10.98 32.40
C LEU A 12 -10.71 10.73 31.74
N PHE A 13 -9.62 10.96 32.48
CA PHE A 13 -8.27 10.70 32.00
C PHE A 13 -8.03 9.21 31.71
N ILE A 14 -8.49 8.32 32.61
CA ILE A 14 -8.41 6.86 32.40
C ILE A 14 -9.21 6.44 31.17
N VAL A 15 -10.42 6.96 30.99
CA VAL A 15 -11.25 6.64 29.81
C VAL A 15 -10.59 7.10 28.51
N VAL A 16 -10.03 8.31 28.48
CA VAL A 16 -9.31 8.83 27.30
C VAL A 16 -8.06 8.00 27.01
N LEU A 17 -7.31 7.62 28.05
CA LEU A 17 -6.13 6.76 27.90
C LEU A 17 -6.50 5.38 27.36
N LEU A 18 -7.55 4.75 27.91
CA LEU A 18 -8.04 3.45 27.45
C LEU A 18 -8.56 3.52 26.02
N LEU A 19 -9.25 4.61 25.64
CA LEU A 19 -9.70 4.83 24.27
C LEU A 19 -8.51 4.96 23.31
N PHE A 20 -7.46 5.68 23.70
CA PHE A 20 -6.25 5.83 22.89
C PHE A 20 -5.52 4.49 22.71
N VAL A 21 -5.36 3.71 23.78
CA VAL A 21 -4.79 2.36 23.72
C VAL A 21 -5.65 1.46 22.84
N PHE A 22 -6.98 1.51 22.99
CA PHE A 22 -7.90 0.73 22.18
C PHE A 22 -7.79 1.07 20.69
N LEU A 23 -7.82 2.36 20.33
CA LEU A 23 -7.67 2.80 18.93
C LEU A 23 -6.29 2.46 18.36
N SER A 24 -5.25 2.43 19.20
CA SER A 24 -3.91 2.01 18.79
C SER A 24 -3.83 0.49 18.53
N LEU A 25 -4.56 -0.33 19.30
CA LEU A 25 -4.57 -1.79 19.15
C LEU A 25 -5.55 -2.25 18.05
N TYR A 26 -6.60 -1.47 17.81
CA TYR A 26 -7.65 -1.75 16.83
C TYR A 26 -7.84 -0.55 15.90
N PRO A 27 -6.86 -0.29 15.00
CA PRO A 27 -6.97 0.80 14.05
C PRO A 27 -8.22 0.60 13.18
N LEU A 28 -9.06 1.63 13.13
CA LEU A 28 -10.24 1.64 12.26
C LEU A 28 -9.76 1.68 10.81
N ASN A 29 -9.94 0.56 10.11
CA ASN A 29 -9.46 0.41 8.74
C ASN A 29 -10.45 1.04 7.76
N PHE A 30 -10.49 2.37 7.72
CA PHE A 30 -11.27 3.10 6.74
C PHE A 30 -10.58 2.99 5.37
N GLY A 31 -11.29 2.43 4.38
CA GLY A 31 -10.81 2.40 3.01
C GLY A 31 -10.71 3.82 2.44
N TYR A 32 -9.58 4.16 1.82
CA TYR A 32 -9.41 5.46 1.16
C TYR A 32 -10.06 5.43 -0.21
N LYS A 33 -10.76 6.52 -0.58
CA LYS A 33 -11.39 6.69 -1.88
C LYS A 33 -10.91 8.00 -2.50
N GLY A 34 -10.64 7.98 -3.79
CA GLY A 34 -10.25 9.18 -4.52
C GLY A 34 -9.84 8.88 -5.96
N THR A 35 -9.32 9.90 -6.62
CA THR A 35 -8.67 9.77 -7.92
C THR A 35 -7.29 9.13 -7.77
N GLY A 36 -6.85 8.42 -8.80
CA GLY A 36 -5.55 7.77 -8.77
C GLY A 36 -5.23 6.97 -10.02
N VAL A 37 -4.22 6.13 -9.90
CA VAL A 37 -3.69 5.32 -11.00
C VAL A 37 -3.74 3.85 -10.63
N ARG A 38 -4.15 3.02 -11.58
CA ARG A 38 -3.94 1.57 -11.54
C ARG A 38 -2.78 1.22 -12.44
N LEU A 39 -1.66 0.83 -11.85
CA LEU A 39 -0.51 0.30 -12.53
C LEU A 39 -0.63 -1.23 -12.57
N THR A 40 -0.49 -1.80 -13.76
CA THR A 40 -0.49 -3.25 -13.98
C THR A 40 0.87 -3.64 -14.55
N VAL A 41 1.57 -4.52 -13.86
CA VAL A 41 2.85 -5.08 -14.29
C VAL A 41 2.64 -6.56 -14.56
N THR A 42 2.97 -7.00 -15.78
CA THR A 42 2.90 -8.40 -16.19
C THR A 42 4.20 -8.81 -16.86
N PRO A 43 4.62 -10.08 -16.78
CA PRO A 43 5.66 -10.62 -17.65
C PRO A 43 5.37 -10.30 -19.13
N SER A 44 6.36 -9.83 -19.89
CA SER A 44 6.21 -9.66 -21.35
C SER A 44 6.10 -11.02 -22.04
N VAL A 45 6.79 -12.03 -21.51
CA VAL A 45 6.66 -13.43 -21.91
C VAL A 45 6.42 -14.27 -20.66
N GLU A 46 5.26 -14.93 -20.60
CA GLU A 46 4.93 -15.80 -19.47
C GLU A 46 5.94 -16.94 -19.33
N GLY A 47 6.34 -17.23 -18.10
CA GLY A 47 7.29 -18.31 -17.77
C GLY A 47 8.77 -17.95 -17.94
N ILE A 48 9.11 -16.86 -18.63
CA ILE A 48 10.50 -16.38 -18.75
C ILE A 48 10.78 -15.29 -17.72
N ASN A 49 9.97 -14.23 -17.71
CA ASN A 49 10.11 -13.13 -16.76
C ASN A 49 9.19 -13.40 -15.57
N ILE A 50 9.77 -13.65 -14.40
CA ILE A 50 9.00 -13.91 -13.18
C ILE A 50 9.10 -12.67 -12.29
N ILE A 51 7.97 -12.23 -11.75
CA ILE A 51 7.96 -11.15 -10.75
C ILE A 51 8.56 -11.70 -9.45
N HIS A 52 9.58 -11.04 -8.94
CA HIS A 52 10.20 -11.36 -7.65
C HIS A 52 9.75 -10.38 -6.56
N ASP A 53 10.01 -10.73 -5.30
CA ASP A 53 9.79 -9.85 -4.15
C ASP A 53 10.60 -8.55 -4.24
N THR A 54 11.82 -8.61 -4.79
CA THR A 54 12.64 -7.44 -5.08
C THR A 54 11.98 -6.45 -6.04
N ASP A 55 11.22 -6.92 -7.04
CA ASP A 55 10.49 -6.06 -7.97
C ASP A 55 9.36 -5.32 -7.26
N ILE A 56 8.65 -6.01 -6.36
CA ILE A 56 7.60 -5.41 -5.54
C ILE A 56 8.20 -4.36 -4.59
N LEU A 57 9.30 -4.70 -3.91
CA LEU A 57 9.98 -3.79 -2.99
C LEU A 57 10.51 -2.54 -3.71
N LEU A 58 11.04 -2.70 -4.92
CA LEU A 58 11.45 -1.57 -5.76
C LEU A 58 10.28 -0.63 -6.04
N ILE A 59 9.13 -1.16 -6.48
CA ILE A 59 7.92 -0.37 -6.75
C ILE A 59 7.44 0.35 -5.49
N ILE A 60 7.39 -0.36 -4.35
CA ILE A 60 6.96 0.22 -3.07
C ILE A 60 7.88 1.38 -2.67
N ASN A 61 9.19 1.18 -2.77
CA ASN A 61 10.18 2.20 -2.41
C ASN A 61 10.07 3.43 -3.30
N GLU A 62 9.84 3.26 -4.61
CA GLU A 62 9.66 4.38 -5.53
C GLU A 62 8.40 5.19 -5.17
N LEU A 63 7.30 4.52 -4.86
CA LEU A 63 6.06 5.20 -4.43
C LEU A 63 6.28 6.00 -3.15
N TYR A 64 7.00 5.45 -2.18
CA TYR A 64 7.37 6.18 -0.96
C TYR A 64 8.33 7.34 -1.23
N ALA A 65 9.27 7.19 -2.17
CA ALA A 65 10.19 8.26 -2.57
C ALA A 65 9.42 9.43 -3.21
N LEU A 66 8.32 9.15 -3.92
CA LEU A 66 7.38 10.15 -4.44
C LEU A 66 6.45 10.74 -3.35
N GLY A 67 6.59 10.33 -2.09
CA GLY A 67 5.76 10.80 -0.98
C GLY A 67 4.33 10.25 -0.97
N LEU A 68 4.02 9.27 -1.82
CA LEU A 68 2.72 8.61 -1.87
C LEU A 68 2.59 7.66 -0.67
N LYS A 69 1.41 7.64 -0.02
CA LYS A 69 1.18 6.82 1.19
C LYS A 69 -0.02 5.90 1.05
N GLU A 70 -0.97 6.26 0.20
CA GLU A 70 -2.23 5.54 0.03
C GLU A 70 -2.20 4.66 -1.22
N PHE A 71 -1.57 3.50 -1.11
CA PHE A 71 -1.52 2.52 -2.20
C PHE A 71 -1.67 1.08 -1.72
N SER A 72 -2.02 0.20 -2.65
CA SER A 72 -2.15 -1.24 -2.42
C SER A 72 -1.54 -2.04 -3.56
N VAL A 73 -1.00 -3.21 -3.21
CA VAL A 73 -0.45 -4.18 -4.17
C VAL A 73 -1.32 -5.44 -4.09
N ASN A 74 -1.91 -5.84 -5.22
CA ASN A 74 -2.82 -6.97 -5.31
C ASN A 74 -3.93 -6.97 -4.23
N GLY A 75 -4.41 -5.77 -3.87
CA GLY A 75 -5.46 -5.58 -2.87
C GLY A 75 -4.99 -5.73 -1.41
N VAL A 76 -3.69 -5.73 -1.16
CA VAL A 76 -3.11 -5.59 0.18
C VAL A 76 -2.63 -4.14 0.33
N ARG A 77 -3.18 -3.42 1.33
CA ARG A 77 -2.71 -2.07 1.68
C ARG A 77 -1.24 -2.14 2.10
N ILE A 78 -0.45 -1.19 1.62
CA ILE A 78 0.97 -1.10 1.96
C ILE A 78 1.12 -0.09 3.09
N GLU A 79 1.78 -0.54 4.16
CA GLU A 79 2.06 0.21 5.37
C GLU A 79 3.58 0.22 5.58
N PRO A 80 4.13 1.14 6.41
CA PRO A 80 5.57 1.26 6.59
C PRO A 80 6.28 -0.03 7.07
N TYR A 81 5.57 -0.90 7.78
CA TYR A 81 6.08 -2.20 8.26
C TYR A 81 5.60 -3.38 7.41
N THR A 82 5.04 -3.11 6.23
CA THR A 82 4.65 -4.16 5.30
C THR A 82 5.88 -4.93 4.83
N TYR A 83 5.84 -6.24 4.99
CA TYR A 83 6.92 -7.11 4.52
C TYR A 83 6.49 -7.87 3.27
N VAL A 84 7.44 -8.04 2.35
CA VAL A 84 7.27 -8.83 1.12
C VAL A 84 8.28 -9.96 1.14
N ARG A 85 7.83 -11.18 0.83
CA ARG A 85 8.71 -12.36 0.77
C ARG A 85 8.36 -13.26 -0.40
N CYS A 86 9.39 -13.78 -1.06
CA CYS A 86 9.27 -14.96 -1.90
C CYS A 86 9.19 -16.24 -1.05
N ILE A 87 8.15 -17.06 -1.25
CA ILE A 87 7.92 -18.32 -0.52
C ILE A 87 7.88 -19.53 -1.47
N GLY A 88 8.83 -19.58 -2.42
CA GLY A 88 8.89 -20.58 -3.48
C GLY A 88 8.25 -20.05 -4.77
N PRO A 89 7.26 -20.75 -5.36
CA PRO A 89 6.62 -20.29 -6.60
C PRO A 89 5.61 -19.14 -6.39
N SER A 90 5.44 -18.67 -5.15
CA SER A 90 4.47 -17.64 -4.78
C SER A 90 5.12 -16.53 -3.99
N LEU A 91 4.53 -15.35 -4.07
CA LEU A 91 4.91 -14.17 -3.31
C LEU A 91 3.95 -14.00 -2.12
N MET A 92 4.40 -13.31 -1.07
CA MET A 92 3.61 -13.03 0.12
C MET A 92 3.81 -11.60 0.58
N ILE A 93 2.71 -10.90 0.88
CA ILE A 93 2.70 -9.55 1.48
C ILE A 93 1.87 -9.62 2.77
N ASN A 94 2.45 -9.31 3.93
CA ASN A 94 1.75 -9.33 5.24
C ASN A 94 0.85 -10.56 5.44
N ASN A 95 1.42 -11.77 5.30
CA ASN A 95 0.74 -13.06 5.39
C ASN A 95 -0.27 -13.38 4.27
N ARG A 96 -0.51 -12.49 3.31
CA ARG A 96 -1.39 -12.74 2.16
C ARG A 96 -0.56 -13.24 0.99
N LYS A 97 -0.87 -14.45 0.52
CA LYS A 97 -0.30 -14.98 -0.73
C LYS A 97 -0.80 -14.17 -1.91
N ILE A 98 0.10 -13.86 -2.83
CA ILE A 98 -0.17 -13.12 -4.06
C ILE A 98 0.44 -13.86 -5.25
N THR A 99 -0.27 -13.82 -6.38
CA THR A 99 0.16 -14.46 -7.63
C THR A 99 1.23 -13.62 -8.31
N SER A 100 2.27 -14.28 -8.83
CA SER A 100 3.39 -13.67 -9.55
C SER A 100 3.15 -13.44 -11.04
N SER A 101 1.98 -13.84 -11.58
CA SER A 101 1.65 -13.68 -13.00
C SER A 101 1.21 -12.25 -13.36
N SER A 102 0.70 -11.48 -12.39
CA SER A 102 0.29 -10.10 -12.60
C SER A 102 0.28 -9.34 -11.28
N LEU A 103 0.90 -8.17 -11.30
CA LEU A 103 0.91 -7.23 -10.20
C LEU A 103 -0.02 -6.06 -10.52
N LYS A 104 -1.04 -5.85 -9.69
CA LYS A 104 -1.99 -4.75 -9.77
C LYS A 104 -1.72 -3.81 -8.61
N ILE A 105 -1.11 -2.68 -8.89
CA ILE A 105 -0.85 -1.62 -7.92
C ILE A 105 -1.92 -0.55 -8.11
N LYS A 106 -2.61 -0.20 -7.02
CA LYS A 106 -3.56 0.90 -6.98
C LYS A 106 -2.96 2.00 -6.14
N ILE A 107 -2.91 3.21 -6.66
CA ILE A 107 -2.24 4.35 -6.05
C ILE A 107 -3.24 5.50 -6.05
N LEU A 108 -3.52 6.11 -4.90
CA LEU A 108 -4.31 7.34 -4.83
C LEU A 108 -3.40 8.56 -4.97
N GLY A 109 -3.91 9.59 -5.64
CA GLY A 109 -3.20 10.85 -5.87
C GLY A 109 -3.51 11.45 -7.23
N ASP A 110 -2.81 12.53 -7.56
CA ASP A 110 -2.88 13.16 -8.87
C ASP A 110 -2.28 12.22 -9.94
N PRO A 111 -3.07 11.77 -10.94
CA PRO A 111 -2.58 10.87 -11.97
C PRO A 111 -1.39 11.41 -12.76
N ASP A 112 -1.36 12.70 -13.08
CA ASP A 112 -0.30 13.27 -13.91
C ASP A 112 1.03 13.29 -13.13
N TYR A 113 0.96 13.62 -11.85
CA TYR A 113 2.12 13.54 -10.95
C TYR A 113 2.62 12.10 -10.80
N ILE A 114 1.72 11.14 -10.56
CA ILE A 114 2.08 9.73 -10.37
C ILE A 114 2.73 9.17 -11.65
N LEU A 115 2.12 9.42 -12.82
CA LEU A 115 2.62 8.90 -14.09
C LEU A 115 3.97 9.51 -14.46
N SER A 116 4.13 10.81 -14.24
CA SER A 116 5.40 11.51 -14.45
C SER A 116 6.50 10.96 -13.53
N GLY A 117 6.20 10.84 -12.22
CA GLY A 117 7.14 10.34 -11.22
C GLY A 117 7.57 8.88 -11.44
N LEU A 118 6.68 8.03 -11.94
CA LEU A 118 6.95 6.61 -12.20
C LEU A 118 7.51 6.31 -13.60
N SER A 119 7.80 7.34 -14.41
CA SER A 119 8.25 7.18 -15.79
C SER A 119 9.54 6.34 -15.90
N LEU A 120 10.58 6.70 -15.14
CA LEU A 120 11.86 5.99 -15.12
C LEU A 120 11.72 4.55 -14.61
N LEU A 121 10.95 4.34 -13.53
CA LEU A 121 10.65 3.00 -13.04
C LEU A 121 9.95 2.15 -14.11
N THR A 122 9.01 2.74 -14.84
CA THR A 122 8.26 2.06 -15.90
C THR A 122 9.18 1.63 -17.04
N GLU A 123 10.11 2.50 -17.45
CA GLU A 123 11.13 2.16 -18.46
C GLU A 123 12.08 1.06 -17.97
N TYR A 124 12.52 1.15 -16.72
CA TYR A 124 13.35 0.13 -16.09
C TYR A 124 12.66 -1.25 -16.08
N LEU A 125 11.40 -1.33 -15.63
CA LEU A 125 10.63 -2.57 -15.63
C LEU A 125 10.43 -3.13 -17.04
N LYS A 126 10.20 -2.26 -18.03
CA LYS A 126 10.13 -2.66 -19.44
C LYS A 126 11.44 -3.26 -19.93
N SER A 127 12.57 -2.63 -19.59
CA SER A 127 13.90 -3.14 -19.95
C SER A 127 14.20 -4.51 -19.33
N LYS A 128 13.63 -4.81 -18.16
CA LYS A 128 13.72 -6.12 -17.49
C LYS A 128 12.78 -7.19 -18.10
N GLY A 129 11.99 -6.84 -19.13
CA GLY A 129 11.07 -7.78 -19.78
C GLY A 129 9.70 -7.86 -19.13
N PHE A 130 9.24 -6.79 -18.48
CA PHE A 130 7.86 -6.65 -18.02
C PHE A 130 7.06 -5.70 -18.92
N SER A 131 5.80 -6.03 -19.17
CA SER A 131 4.84 -5.09 -19.72
C SER A 131 4.20 -4.29 -18.59
N VAL A 132 4.13 -2.98 -18.78
CA VAL A 132 3.57 -2.05 -17.79
C VAL A 132 2.47 -1.23 -18.43
N SER A 133 1.27 -1.31 -17.86
CA SER A 133 0.09 -0.54 -18.25
C SER A 133 -0.37 0.33 -17.08
N ALA A 134 -0.60 1.62 -17.34
CA ALA A 134 -1.11 2.55 -16.35
C ALA A 134 -2.47 3.10 -16.80
N LEU A 135 -3.44 3.07 -15.90
CA LEU A 135 -4.79 3.56 -16.14
C LEU A 135 -5.17 4.59 -15.07
N SER A 136 -5.44 5.82 -15.49
CA SER A 136 -5.99 6.87 -14.63
C SER A 136 -7.45 6.59 -14.33
N LEU A 137 -7.84 6.69 -13.06
CA LEU A 137 -9.17 6.38 -12.57
C LEU A 137 -9.66 7.50 -11.66
N GLU A 138 -10.81 8.09 -12.00
CA GLU A 138 -11.44 9.14 -11.19
C GLU A 138 -11.90 8.62 -9.82
N LYS A 139 -12.27 7.33 -9.76
CA LYS A 139 -12.74 6.67 -8.55
C LYS A 139 -12.00 5.36 -8.33
N LEU A 140 -11.10 5.39 -7.37
CA LEU A 140 -10.29 4.27 -6.91
C LEU A 140 -10.48 4.09 -5.40
N THR A 141 -10.51 2.84 -4.96
CA THR A 141 -10.61 2.49 -3.54
C THR A 141 -9.39 1.66 -3.16
N ILE A 142 -8.75 2.07 -2.06
CA ILE A 142 -7.72 1.30 -1.35
C ILE A 142 -8.40 0.65 -0.15
N PRO A 143 -8.33 -0.69 -0.02
CA PRO A 143 -8.95 -1.40 1.09
C PRO A 143 -8.36 -0.98 2.44
#